data_AF-A0A7S0N9B9-F1
#
_entry.id   AF-A0A7S0N9B9-F1
#
_cell.length_a   1.000
_cell.length_b   1.000
_cell.length_c   1.000
_cell.angle_alpha   90.00
_cell.angle_beta   90.00
_cell.angle_gamma   90.00
#
_symmetry.space_group_name_H-M   'P 1'
#
loop_
_entity.id
_entity.type
_entity.pdbx_description
1 polymer ?
#
loop_
_entity_poly.entity_id
_entity_poly.type
_entity_poly.pdbx_seq_one_letter_code
_entity_poly.pdbx_strand_id
1 'polypeptide(L)'
;PRGRAPRLAPHYGALGLPLGADEAAVRAAYLELVAENHPDNGGDAAALARVQAAYDAISANLLVHEAGATAMAEDQVQAPQAVDAPPRRRIFVLLAVYRDPEAVHTITDLFAKAVRPEDVYVGVVWQHVTRLPAPDAGGKVVTRSFLGLNLLTAAIEQEAAKLKDDAEMQKYLKKVKRFQLEKQQEEFLAELRCHTAEALPEAVRGRVRELHLSHQLAEGASYARHLALRLYAGEEYVLQVDAHTRFRAGWDEALLDMLEACPSERAVLTTYPLAYSLEEQPVLSAEGQLLGH
;
A
#
# COMPACT_ATOMS: atom_id res chain seq x y z
N PRO A 1 -17.68 -14.15 -0.53
CA PRO A 1 -16.99 -12.89 -0.92
C PRO A 1 -16.78 -11.97 0.30
N ARG A 2 -15.56 -11.41 0.43
CA ARG A 2 -15.19 -10.46 1.50
C ARG A 2 -16.24 -9.36 1.67
N GLY A 3 -16.67 -9.10 2.91
CA GLY A 3 -17.61 -8.01 3.23
C GLY A 3 -19.05 -8.19 2.73
N ARG A 4 -19.37 -9.27 2.01
CA ARG A 4 -20.72 -9.53 1.45
C ARG A 4 -21.49 -10.64 2.17
N ALA A 5 -20.99 -11.11 3.31
CA ALA A 5 -21.72 -12.08 4.11
C ALA A 5 -23.04 -11.46 4.60
N PRO A 6 -24.22 -12.07 4.37
CA PRO A 6 -25.51 -11.49 4.72
C PRO A 6 -25.63 -11.10 6.20
N ARG A 7 -24.95 -11.84 7.08
CA ARG A 7 -24.85 -11.55 8.52
C ARG A 7 -24.21 -10.20 8.86
N LEU A 8 -23.49 -9.58 7.92
CA LEU A 8 -22.84 -8.28 8.11
C LEU A 8 -23.73 -7.09 7.75
N ALA A 9 -24.87 -7.31 7.09
CA ALA A 9 -25.81 -6.24 6.73
C ALA A 9 -26.15 -5.28 7.88
N PRO A 10 -26.46 -5.74 9.12
CA PRO A 10 -26.72 -4.82 10.23
C PRO A 10 -25.48 -4.03 10.67
N HIS A 11 -24.27 -4.59 10.52
CA HIS A 11 -23.03 -3.89 10.87
C HIS A 11 -22.69 -2.81 9.84
N TYR A 12 -22.84 -3.10 8.54
CA TYR A 12 -22.71 -2.08 7.48
C TYR A 12 -23.77 -0.98 7.63
N GLY A 13 -25.01 -1.35 7.97
CA GLY A 13 -26.07 -0.40 8.27
C GLY A 13 -25.77 0.50 9.47
N ALA A 14 -25.13 -0.04 10.53
CA ALA A 14 -24.70 0.75 11.69
C ALA A 14 -23.63 1.80 11.37
N LEU A 15 -22.87 1.60 10.28
CA LEU A 15 -21.91 2.58 9.75
C LEU A 15 -22.49 3.45 8.62
N GLY A 16 -23.78 3.30 8.29
CA GLY A 16 -24.41 4.04 7.19
C GLY A 16 -23.92 3.64 5.79
N LEU A 17 -23.38 2.43 5.64
CA LEU A 17 -22.76 1.95 4.41
C LEU A 17 -23.56 0.83 3.74
N PRO A 18 -23.48 0.69 2.40
CA PRO A 18 -24.02 -0.47 1.72
C PRO A 18 -23.23 -1.74 2.06
N LEU A 19 -23.90 -2.90 2.04
CA LEU A 19 -23.26 -4.20 2.25
C LEU A 19 -22.15 -4.41 1.20
N GLY A 20 -20.95 -4.75 1.68
CA GLY A 20 -19.78 -4.94 0.83
C GLY A 20 -19.10 -3.64 0.39
N ALA A 21 -19.36 -2.51 1.07
CA ALA A 21 -18.52 -1.33 0.95
C ALA A 21 -17.05 -1.68 1.25
N ASP A 22 -16.13 -0.99 0.56
CA ASP A 22 -14.70 -1.21 0.69
C ASP A 22 -14.18 -0.83 2.09
N GLU A 23 -13.03 -1.38 2.48
CA GLU A 23 -12.47 -1.19 3.82
C GLU A 23 -12.14 0.29 4.13
N ALA A 24 -11.77 1.06 3.10
CA ALA A 24 -11.50 2.49 3.26
C ALA A 24 -12.78 3.26 3.62
N ALA A 25 -13.90 2.96 2.98
CA ALA A 25 -15.21 3.54 3.28
C ALA A 25 -15.69 3.12 4.69
N VAL A 26 -15.56 1.83 5.03
CA VAL A 26 -15.89 1.31 6.38
C VAL A 26 -15.13 2.07 7.46
N ARG A 27 -13.84 2.29 7.25
CA ARG A 27 -13.00 2.99 8.23
C ARG A 27 -13.27 4.49 8.28
N ALA A 28 -13.47 5.14 7.14
CA ALA A 28 -13.81 6.56 7.09
C ALA A 28 -15.12 6.83 7.87
N ALA A 29 -16.15 6.02 7.61
CA ALA A 29 -17.42 6.11 8.33
C ALA A 29 -17.26 5.83 9.84
N TYR A 30 -16.44 4.84 10.20
CA TYR A 30 -16.12 4.56 11.60
C TYR A 30 -15.45 5.76 12.29
N LEU A 31 -14.42 6.37 11.67
CA LEU A 31 -13.72 7.52 12.26
C LEU A 31 -14.64 8.74 12.42
N GLU A 32 -15.50 9.01 11.45
CA GLU A 32 -16.50 10.07 11.50
C GLU A 32 -17.48 9.84 12.66
N LEU A 33 -18.05 8.63 12.76
CA LEU A 33 -18.96 8.26 13.83
C LEU A 33 -18.29 8.23 15.20
N VAL A 34 -17.02 7.87 15.31
CA VAL A 34 -16.27 7.95 16.56
C VAL A 34 -16.08 9.40 16.97
N ALA A 35 -15.71 10.29 16.04
CA ALA A 35 -15.55 11.71 16.33
C ALA A 35 -16.87 12.34 16.81
N GLU A 36 -17.99 11.98 16.18
CA GLU A 36 -19.32 12.43 16.57
C GLU A 36 -19.77 11.89 17.94
N ASN A 37 -19.53 10.60 18.21
CA ASN A 37 -20.02 9.92 19.40
C ASN A 37 -19.00 9.86 20.56
N HIS A 38 -17.85 10.54 20.44
CA HIS A 38 -16.82 10.53 21.48
C HIS A 38 -17.35 11.17 22.79
N PRO A 39 -17.08 10.58 23.98
CA PRO A 39 -17.57 11.11 25.26
C PRO A 39 -17.11 12.55 25.53
N ASP A 40 -15.90 12.91 25.12
CA ASP A 40 -15.35 14.26 25.28
C ASP A 40 -16.07 15.30 24.42
N ASN A 41 -16.77 14.87 23.36
CA ASN A 41 -17.58 15.73 22.49
C ASN A 41 -19.07 15.72 22.90
N GLY A 42 -19.42 15.12 24.05
CA GLY A 42 -20.80 15.00 24.53
C GLY A 42 -21.59 13.86 23.88
N GLY A 43 -20.91 12.89 23.25
CA GLY A 43 -21.52 11.75 22.56
C GLY A 43 -22.05 10.64 23.47
N ASP A 44 -22.93 9.80 22.92
CA ASP A 44 -23.51 8.63 23.61
C ASP A 44 -22.53 7.45 23.61
N ALA A 45 -22.05 7.07 24.80
CA ALA A 45 -21.16 5.92 24.98
C ALA A 45 -21.75 4.60 24.45
N ALA A 46 -23.08 4.43 24.51
CA ALA A 46 -23.74 3.25 23.96
C ALA A 46 -23.77 3.27 22.42
N ALA A 47 -23.90 4.45 21.79
CA ALA A 47 -23.77 4.62 20.35
C ALA A 47 -22.34 4.32 19.89
N LEU A 48 -21.34 4.84 20.61
CA LEU A 48 -19.94 4.56 20.33
C LEU A 48 -19.62 3.06 20.42
N ALA A 49 -20.14 2.36 21.44
CA ALA A 49 -19.99 0.92 21.57
C ALA A 49 -20.64 0.14 20.41
N ARG A 50 -21.79 0.58 19.90
CA ARG A 50 -22.43 -0.02 18.71
C ARG A 50 -21.59 0.18 17.45
N VAL A 51 -21.03 1.37 17.26
CA VAL A 51 -20.14 1.70 16.14
C VAL A 51 -18.87 0.87 16.19
N GLN A 52 -18.27 0.73 17.38
CA GLN A 52 -17.11 -0.13 17.60
C GLN A 52 -17.41 -1.60 17.28
N ALA A 53 -18.50 -2.14 17.83
CA ALA A 53 -18.88 -3.54 17.59
C ALA A 53 -19.17 -3.81 16.11
N ALA A 54 -19.76 -2.85 15.38
CA ALA A 54 -19.98 -2.94 13.96
C ALA A 54 -18.66 -2.95 13.16
N TYR A 55 -17.74 -2.04 13.49
CA TYR A 55 -16.41 -2.00 12.89
C TYR A 55 -15.62 -3.29 13.17
N ASP A 56 -15.64 -3.80 14.41
CA ASP A 56 -14.96 -5.03 14.80
C ASP A 56 -15.50 -6.25 14.05
N ALA A 57 -16.82 -6.37 13.92
CA ALA A 57 -17.47 -7.47 13.20
C ALA A 57 -17.15 -7.46 11.69
N ILE A 58 -17.15 -6.28 11.07
CA ILE A 58 -16.77 -6.12 9.66
C ILE A 58 -15.27 -6.43 9.51
N SER A 59 -14.42 -5.85 10.36
CA SER A 59 -12.97 -6.04 10.36
C SER A 59 -12.60 -7.51 10.55
N ALA A 60 -13.25 -8.21 11.48
CA ALA A 60 -13.06 -9.65 11.69
C ALA A 60 -13.44 -10.48 10.46
N ASN A 61 -14.42 -10.06 9.66
CA ASN A 61 -14.70 -10.72 8.38
C ASN A 61 -13.66 -10.37 7.30
N LEU A 62 -13.12 -9.15 7.31
CA LEU A 62 -12.04 -8.76 6.42
C LEU A 62 -10.72 -9.48 6.77
N LEU A 63 -10.55 -9.93 8.02
CA LEU A 63 -9.44 -10.81 8.46
C LEU A 63 -9.51 -12.23 7.88
N VAL A 64 -10.62 -12.60 7.22
CA VAL A 64 -10.70 -13.93 6.61
C VAL A 64 -9.76 -13.98 5.39
N HIS A 65 -8.76 -14.85 5.49
CA HIS A 65 -7.73 -15.11 4.48
C HIS A 65 -8.26 -15.76 3.20
N GLU A 66 -9.58 -15.78 2.97
CA GLU A 66 -10.27 -16.45 1.85
C GLU A 66 -9.61 -16.19 0.50
N ALA A 67 -9.27 -14.94 0.17
CA ALA A 67 -8.65 -14.61 -1.12
C ALA A 67 -7.24 -15.23 -1.28
N GLY A 68 -6.43 -15.18 -0.22
CA GLY A 68 -5.10 -15.79 -0.23
C GLY A 68 -5.19 -17.32 -0.22
N ALA A 69 -6.09 -17.88 0.60
CA ALA A 69 -6.34 -19.31 0.69
C ALA A 69 -6.88 -19.89 -0.63
N THR A 70 -7.76 -19.15 -1.34
CA THR A 70 -8.23 -19.53 -2.68
C THR A 70 -7.08 -19.52 -3.69
N ALA A 71 -6.27 -18.47 -3.72
CA ALA A 71 -5.09 -18.41 -4.62
C ALA A 71 -4.10 -19.55 -4.34
N MET A 72 -3.91 -19.93 -3.08
CA MET A 72 -3.08 -21.07 -2.70
C MET A 72 -3.71 -22.42 -3.11
N ALA A 73 -5.02 -22.57 -2.94
CA ALA A 73 -5.73 -23.77 -3.37
C ALA A 73 -5.67 -23.96 -4.89
N GLU A 74 -5.81 -22.88 -5.66
CA GLU A 74 -5.68 -22.87 -7.12
C GLU A 74 -4.25 -23.26 -7.56
N ASP A 75 -3.21 -22.69 -6.94
CA ASP A 75 -1.80 -23.05 -7.22
C ASP A 75 -1.51 -24.53 -6.88
N GLN A 76 -2.05 -25.06 -5.77
CA GLN A 76 -1.92 -26.48 -5.43
C GLN A 76 -2.60 -27.41 -6.43
N VAL A 77 -3.73 -27.02 -7.00
CA VAL A 77 -4.47 -27.82 -8.00
C VAL A 77 -3.77 -27.77 -9.36
N GLN A 78 -3.14 -26.66 -9.72
CA GLN A 78 -2.44 -26.49 -11.00
C GLN A 78 -1.01 -27.04 -11.00
N ALA A 79 -0.39 -27.21 -9.82
CA ALA A 79 0.96 -27.73 -9.71
C ALA A 79 1.02 -29.24 -10.07
N PRO A 80 1.87 -29.66 -11.03
CA PRO A 80 2.07 -31.08 -11.30
C PRO A 80 2.69 -31.74 -10.05
N GLN A 81 1.99 -32.74 -9.50
CA GLN A 81 2.52 -33.55 -8.41
C GLN A 81 3.55 -34.55 -8.96
N ALA A 82 4.78 -34.08 -9.15
CA ALA A 82 5.90 -34.95 -9.43
C ALA A 82 6.23 -35.76 -8.17
N VAL A 83 6.28 -37.08 -8.33
CA VAL A 83 6.39 -38.06 -7.23
C VAL A 83 7.69 -37.94 -6.42
N ASP A 84 8.71 -37.29 -6.98
CA ASP A 84 10.04 -37.08 -6.38
C ASP A 84 10.44 -35.58 -6.27
N ALA A 85 9.50 -34.64 -6.44
CA ALA A 85 9.85 -33.23 -6.29
C ALA A 85 10.16 -32.90 -4.81
N PRO A 86 11.23 -32.12 -4.53
CA PRO A 86 11.51 -31.66 -3.17
C PRO A 86 10.32 -30.86 -2.61
N PRO A 87 10.08 -30.92 -1.29
CA PRO A 87 8.95 -30.24 -0.67
C PRO A 87 9.02 -28.73 -0.95
N ARG A 88 7.89 -28.15 -1.38
CA ARG A 88 7.76 -26.71 -1.62
C ARG A 88 7.78 -25.95 -0.30
N ARG A 89 8.81 -25.13 -0.10
CA ARG A 89 8.99 -24.26 1.07
C ARG A 89 8.49 -22.87 0.72
N ARG A 90 7.21 -22.63 0.95
CA ARG A 90 6.55 -21.39 0.51
C ARG A 90 6.84 -20.24 1.47
N ILE A 91 7.21 -19.09 0.91
CA ILE A 91 7.58 -17.89 1.66
C ILE A 91 6.56 -16.80 1.37
N PHE A 92 5.96 -16.26 2.43
CA PHE A 92 5.13 -15.06 2.38
C PHE A 92 5.97 -13.84 2.77
N VAL A 93 6.20 -12.94 1.82
CA VAL A 93 6.89 -11.68 2.06
C VAL A 93 5.86 -10.59 2.29
N LEU A 94 5.90 -9.96 3.46
CA LEU A 94 5.00 -8.87 3.81
C LEU A 94 5.67 -7.51 3.59
N LEU A 95 4.95 -6.63 2.88
CA LEU A 95 5.42 -5.29 2.52
C LEU A 95 4.37 -4.24 2.91
N ALA A 96 4.75 -3.29 3.74
CA ALA A 96 3.93 -2.14 4.10
C ALA A 96 4.51 -0.89 3.44
N VAL A 97 3.81 -0.36 2.44
CA VAL A 97 4.30 0.72 1.58
C VAL A 97 3.54 2.01 1.88
N TYR A 98 4.24 3.08 2.22
CA TYR A 98 3.64 4.41 2.41
C TYR A 98 4.19 5.38 1.37
N ARG A 99 3.40 5.62 0.32
CA ARG A 99 3.70 6.60 -0.75
C ARG A 99 5.12 6.49 -1.30
N ASP A 100 5.58 5.26 -1.49
CA ASP A 100 6.96 4.96 -1.82
C ASP A 100 7.04 4.25 -3.18
N PRO A 101 7.53 4.95 -4.23
CA PRO A 101 7.58 4.40 -5.58
C PRO A 101 8.58 3.24 -5.74
N GLU A 102 9.54 3.09 -4.83
CA GLU A 102 10.60 2.07 -4.90
C GLU A 102 10.10 0.66 -4.60
N ALA A 103 8.91 0.52 -4.00
CA ALA A 103 8.34 -0.78 -3.67
C ALA A 103 8.23 -1.70 -4.89
N VAL A 104 7.92 -1.16 -6.08
CA VAL A 104 7.88 -1.93 -7.34
C VAL A 104 9.25 -2.53 -7.66
N HIS A 105 10.32 -1.76 -7.45
CA HIS A 105 11.69 -2.21 -7.67
C HIS A 105 12.10 -3.26 -6.65
N THR A 106 11.74 -3.08 -5.38
CA THR A 106 11.97 -4.08 -4.33
C THR A 106 11.28 -5.40 -4.64
N ILE A 107 10.00 -5.38 -5.03
CA ILE A 107 9.25 -6.59 -5.38
C ILE A 107 9.84 -7.24 -6.64
N THR A 108 10.20 -6.45 -7.66
CA THR A 108 10.84 -6.97 -8.88
C THR A 108 12.18 -7.62 -8.58
N ASP A 109 13.03 -6.99 -7.76
CA ASP A 109 14.35 -7.49 -7.37
C ASP A 109 14.27 -8.77 -6.54
N LEU A 110 13.28 -8.83 -5.63
CA LEU A 110 12.95 -10.01 -4.83
C LEU A 110 12.66 -11.23 -5.70
N PHE A 111 11.77 -11.10 -6.68
CA PHE A 111 11.43 -12.22 -7.56
C PHE A 111 12.58 -12.56 -8.52
N ALA A 112 13.25 -11.56 -9.08
CA ALA A 112 14.34 -11.76 -10.04
C ALA A 112 15.55 -12.50 -9.44
N LYS A 113 15.72 -12.42 -8.11
CA LYS A 113 16.86 -12.99 -7.40
C LYS A 113 16.51 -14.21 -6.54
N ALA A 114 15.25 -14.62 -6.48
CA ALA A 114 14.87 -15.88 -5.84
C ALA A 114 15.35 -17.06 -6.70
N VAL A 115 15.81 -18.14 -6.06
CA VAL A 115 16.07 -19.41 -6.76
C VAL A 115 14.74 -20.02 -7.23
N ARG A 116 13.71 -19.93 -6.39
CA ARG A 116 12.37 -20.51 -6.63
C ARG A 116 11.28 -19.44 -6.50
N PRO A 117 11.20 -18.48 -7.44
CA PRO A 117 10.18 -17.42 -7.40
C PRO A 117 8.74 -17.95 -7.38
N GLU A 118 8.51 -19.20 -7.82
CA GLU A 118 7.23 -19.88 -7.76
C GLU A 118 6.81 -20.30 -6.34
N ASP A 119 7.71 -20.31 -5.36
CA ASP A 119 7.38 -20.58 -3.96
C ASP A 119 7.22 -19.29 -3.14
N VAL A 120 7.41 -18.12 -3.77
CA VAL A 120 7.33 -16.82 -3.11
C VAL A 120 5.98 -16.15 -3.39
N TYR A 121 5.35 -15.65 -2.33
CA TYR A 121 4.16 -14.81 -2.39
C TYR A 121 4.43 -13.48 -1.70
N VAL A 122 3.89 -12.39 -2.25
CA VAL A 122 4.03 -11.05 -1.65
C VAL A 122 2.67 -10.54 -1.23
N GLY A 123 2.54 -10.14 0.04
CA GLY A 123 1.41 -9.37 0.53
C GLY A 123 1.82 -7.91 0.67
N VAL A 124 1.28 -7.05 -0.19
CA VAL A 124 1.61 -5.62 -0.19
C VAL A 124 0.41 -4.76 0.22
N VAL A 125 0.65 -3.85 1.16
CA VAL A 125 -0.30 -2.80 1.53
C VAL A 125 0.19 -1.48 0.98
N TRP A 126 -0.56 -0.92 0.03
CA TRP A 126 -0.31 0.37 -0.56
C TRP A 126 -1.07 1.46 0.20
N GLN A 127 -0.37 2.27 0.98
CA GLN A 127 -0.92 3.46 1.61
C GLN A 127 -0.57 4.68 0.75
N HIS A 128 -1.47 5.04 -0.15
CA HIS A 128 -1.22 6.01 -1.22
C HIS A 128 -2.47 6.81 -1.56
N VAL A 129 -2.38 7.68 -2.56
CA VAL A 129 -3.53 8.45 -3.05
C VAL A 129 -4.44 7.51 -3.85
N THR A 130 -5.55 7.06 -3.25
CA THR A 130 -6.46 6.08 -3.88
C THR A 130 -7.51 6.68 -4.80
N ARG A 131 -7.80 7.98 -4.65
CA ARG A 131 -8.67 8.72 -5.56
C ARG A 131 -8.05 10.08 -5.81
N LEU A 132 -8.03 10.49 -7.08
CA LEU A 132 -7.75 11.86 -7.42
C LEU A 132 -8.81 12.75 -6.74
N PRO A 133 -8.41 13.79 -5.99
CA PRO A 133 -9.38 14.69 -5.41
C PRO A 133 -10.29 15.25 -6.50
N ALA A 134 -11.60 15.16 -6.29
CA ALA A 134 -12.57 15.73 -7.22
C ALA A 134 -12.27 17.23 -7.40
N PRO A 135 -12.47 17.80 -8.60
CA PRO A 135 -12.19 19.21 -8.85
C PRO A 135 -13.05 20.25 -8.09
N ASP A 136 -13.63 20.00 -6.89
CA ASP A 136 -14.91 20.64 -6.57
C ASP A 136 -14.99 21.40 -5.22
N ALA A 137 -15.79 22.48 -5.24
CA ALA A 137 -16.35 23.35 -4.18
C ALA A 137 -15.50 24.45 -3.51
N GLY A 138 -14.21 24.23 -3.19
CA GLY A 138 -13.36 25.23 -2.49
C GLY A 138 -12.31 25.95 -3.36
N GLY A 139 -12.21 25.55 -4.63
CA GLY A 139 -11.10 25.91 -5.51
C GLY A 139 -9.92 24.93 -5.40
N LYS A 140 -9.15 24.79 -6.49
CA LYS A 140 -7.98 23.91 -6.55
C LYS A 140 -6.92 24.35 -5.51
N VAL A 141 -6.65 23.53 -4.51
CA VAL A 141 -5.62 23.75 -3.47
C VAL A 141 -4.32 23.05 -3.86
N VAL A 142 -3.21 23.78 -3.76
CA VAL A 142 -1.87 23.20 -3.89
C VAL A 142 -1.49 22.61 -2.54
N THR A 143 -1.18 21.33 -2.51
CA THR A 143 -0.70 20.58 -1.35
C THR A 143 0.83 20.60 -1.32
N ARG A 144 1.41 20.33 -0.15
CA ARG A 144 2.87 20.14 0.00
C ARG A 144 3.23 18.67 0.24
N SER A 145 2.37 17.76 -0.22
CA SER A 145 2.48 16.32 0.04
C SER A 145 3.59 15.64 -0.78
N PHE A 146 4.12 16.30 -1.81
CA PHE A 146 5.20 15.79 -2.65
C PHE A 146 6.46 16.64 -2.44
N LEU A 147 7.63 16.00 -2.37
CA LEU A 147 8.90 16.71 -2.17
C LEU A 147 9.15 17.72 -3.29
N GLY A 148 9.00 17.32 -4.55
CA GLY A 148 9.19 18.21 -5.71
C GLY A 148 8.26 19.43 -5.67
N LEU A 149 6.99 19.22 -5.29
CA LEU A 149 6.01 20.30 -5.15
C LEU A 149 6.30 21.21 -3.95
N ASN A 150 6.80 20.67 -2.84
CA ASN A 150 7.20 21.45 -1.68
C ASN A 150 8.41 22.35 -2.01
N LEU A 151 9.42 21.81 -2.69
CA LEU A 151 10.59 22.57 -3.16
C LEU A 151 10.17 23.66 -4.15
N LEU A 152 9.31 23.33 -5.11
CA LEU A 152 8.75 24.30 -6.05
C LEU A 152 8.01 25.42 -5.31
N THR A 153 7.17 25.08 -4.34
CA THR A 153 6.42 26.06 -3.54
C THR A 153 7.35 26.98 -2.76
N ALA A 154 8.41 26.46 -2.15
CA ALA A 154 9.40 27.26 -1.45
C ALA A 154 10.13 28.25 -2.39
N ALA A 155 10.49 27.81 -3.61
CA ALA A 155 11.10 28.68 -4.60
C ALA A 155 10.16 29.81 -5.05
N ILE A 156 8.88 29.51 -5.20
CA ILE A 156 7.84 30.49 -5.57
C ILE A 156 7.66 31.54 -4.47
N GLU A 157 7.67 31.14 -3.20
CA GLU A 157 7.59 32.05 -2.06
C GLU A 157 8.79 33.01 -2.03
N GLN A 158 10.00 32.53 -2.35
CA GLN A 158 11.18 33.37 -2.45
C GLN A 158 11.10 34.40 -3.58
N GLU A 159 10.60 34.01 -4.76
CA GLU A 159 10.42 34.94 -5.87
C GLU A 159 9.29 35.95 -5.62
N ALA A 160 8.18 35.50 -5.02
CA ALA A 160 7.08 36.39 -4.65
C ALA A 160 7.52 37.47 -3.65
N ALA A 161 8.39 37.13 -2.69
CA ALA A 161 8.93 38.08 -1.71
C ALA A 161 9.80 39.20 -2.31
N LYS A 162 10.28 39.03 -3.56
CA LYS A 162 11.04 40.07 -4.28
C LYS A 162 10.13 41.11 -4.94
N LEU A 163 8.86 40.79 -5.15
CA LEU A 163 7.88 41.68 -5.77
C LEU A 163 7.34 42.65 -4.70
N LYS A 164 7.45 43.95 -4.97
CA LYS A 164 6.97 45.01 -4.07
C LYS A 164 5.59 45.53 -4.44
N ASP A 165 5.15 45.28 -5.67
CA ASP A 165 3.83 45.67 -6.15
C ASP A 165 2.82 44.54 -5.95
N ASP A 166 1.74 44.84 -5.23
CA ASP A 166 0.72 43.86 -4.86
C ASP A 166 -0.03 43.31 -6.09
N ALA A 167 -0.25 44.12 -7.13
CA ALA A 167 -0.97 43.68 -8.33
C ALA A 167 -0.11 42.72 -9.18
N GLU A 168 1.17 43.02 -9.33
CA GLU A 168 2.15 42.14 -9.98
C GLU A 168 2.33 40.83 -9.19
N MET A 169 2.41 40.89 -7.87
CA MET A 169 2.49 39.70 -7.00
C MET A 169 1.26 38.81 -7.18
N GLN A 170 0.04 39.37 -7.16
CA GLN A 170 -1.19 38.59 -7.37
C GLN A 170 -1.23 37.95 -8.76
N LYS A 171 -0.80 38.66 -9.81
CA LYS A 171 -0.71 38.13 -11.17
C LYS A 171 0.30 36.98 -11.28
N TYR A 172 1.46 37.13 -10.63
CA TYR A 172 2.49 36.09 -10.54
C TYR A 172 1.94 34.84 -9.83
N LEU A 173 1.40 34.99 -8.63
CA LEU A 173 0.85 33.88 -7.84
C LEU A 173 -0.27 33.14 -8.58
N LYS A 174 -1.15 33.85 -9.29
CA LYS A 174 -2.21 33.23 -10.11
C LYS A 174 -1.64 32.39 -11.25
N LYS A 175 -0.62 32.89 -11.95
CA LYS A 175 0.04 32.15 -13.05
C LYS A 175 0.73 30.90 -12.51
N VAL A 176 1.47 31.05 -11.42
CA VAL A 176 2.27 29.97 -10.85
C VAL A 176 1.39 28.91 -10.17
N LYS A 177 0.29 29.31 -9.51
CA LYS A 177 -0.69 28.38 -8.96
C LYS A 177 -1.22 27.41 -10.02
N ARG A 178 -1.46 27.88 -11.25
CA ARG A 178 -1.88 27.00 -12.36
C ARG A 178 -0.83 25.93 -12.66
N PHE A 179 0.43 26.34 -12.76
CA PHE A 179 1.55 25.42 -13.00
C PHE A 179 1.76 24.42 -11.84
N GLN A 180 1.66 24.87 -10.59
CA GLN A 180 1.74 23.98 -9.42
C GLN A 180 0.63 22.92 -9.43
N LEU A 181 -0.59 23.28 -9.85
CA LEU A 181 -1.71 22.35 -9.92
C LEU A 181 -1.53 21.32 -11.04
N GLU A 182 -1.00 21.73 -12.19
CA GLU A 182 -0.61 20.81 -13.28
C GLU A 182 0.46 19.82 -12.79
N LYS A 183 1.52 20.32 -12.15
CA LYS A 183 2.57 19.47 -11.57
C LYS A 183 2.07 18.54 -10.47
N GLN A 184 1.21 19.03 -9.59
CA GLN A 184 0.58 18.19 -8.57
C GLN A 184 -0.22 17.03 -9.20
N GLN A 185 -0.93 17.29 -10.30
CA GLN A 185 -1.67 16.25 -11.00
C GLN A 185 -0.75 15.21 -11.64
N GLU A 186 0.37 15.64 -12.22
CA GLU A 186 1.40 14.72 -12.74
C GLU A 186 1.95 13.79 -11.64
N GLU A 187 2.27 14.34 -10.47
CA GLU A 187 2.76 13.59 -9.30
C GLU A 187 1.74 12.56 -8.80
N PHE A 188 0.46 12.95 -8.66
CA PHE A 188 -0.60 12.01 -8.29
C PHE A 188 -0.75 10.88 -9.30
N LEU A 189 -0.67 11.17 -10.60
CA LEU A 189 -0.73 10.15 -11.64
C LEU A 189 0.51 9.25 -11.61
N ALA A 190 1.68 9.79 -11.30
CA ALA A 190 2.91 9.01 -11.14
C ALA A 190 2.81 8.04 -9.95
N GLU A 191 2.31 8.52 -8.81
CA GLU A 191 2.06 7.70 -7.63
C GLU A 191 1.08 6.56 -7.96
N LEU A 192 -0.04 6.84 -8.64
CA LEU A 192 -1.01 5.83 -9.06
C LEU A 192 -0.42 4.75 -9.98
N ARG A 193 0.56 5.11 -10.83
CA ARG A 193 1.19 4.16 -11.77
C ARG A 193 2.11 3.15 -11.10
N CYS A 194 2.72 3.49 -9.96
CA CYS A 194 3.65 2.60 -9.28
C CYS A 194 3.03 1.85 -8.08
N HIS A 195 1.93 2.33 -7.50
CA HIS A 195 1.30 1.69 -6.33
C HIS A 195 0.26 0.63 -6.74
N THR A 196 0.68 -0.34 -7.55
CA THR A 196 -0.16 -1.42 -8.10
C THR A 196 0.68 -2.59 -8.61
N ALA A 197 0.18 -3.83 -8.49
CA ALA A 197 0.82 -5.02 -9.03
C ALA A 197 0.80 -5.01 -10.56
N GLU A 198 -0.07 -4.23 -11.19
CA GLU A 198 -0.05 -4.03 -12.64
C GLU A 198 1.28 -3.43 -13.13
N ALA A 199 1.99 -2.71 -12.27
CA ALA A 199 3.33 -2.19 -12.57
C ALA A 199 4.42 -3.27 -12.59
N LEU A 200 4.13 -4.47 -12.07
CA LEU A 200 5.07 -5.60 -12.02
C LEU A 200 5.03 -6.44 -13.31
N PRO A 201 6.07 -7.23 -13.58
CA PRO A 201 6.06 -8.19 -14.69
C PRO A 201 4.89 -9.17 -14.60
N GLU A 202 4.23 -9.45 -15.73
CA GLU A 202 3.05 -10.33 -15.81
C GLU A 202 3.25 -11.68 -15.10
N ALA A 203 4.43 -12.26 -15.25
CA ALA A 203 4.78 -13.58 -14.70
C ALA A 203 4.67 -13.67 -13.17
N VAL A 204 4.76 -12.54 -12.45
CA VAL A 204 4.73 -12.52 -10.97
C VAL A 204 3.43 -11.94 -10.41
N ARG A 205 2.58 -11.30 -11.23
CA ARG A 205 1.37 -10.61 -10.74
C ARG A 205 0.43 -11.55 -9.97
N GLY A 206 0.28 -12.79 -10.42
CA GLY A 206 -0.53 -13.82 -9.74
C GLY A 206 -0.02 -14.22 -8.34
N ARG A 207 1.21 -13.81 -7.97
CA ARG A 207 1.83 -14.08 -6.67
C ARG A 207 1.82 -12.87 -5.74
N VAL A 208 1.26 -11.74 -6.19
CA VAL A 208 1.16 -10.51 -5.42
C VAL A 208 -0.29 -10.30 -4.99
N ARG A 209 -0.48 -10.16 -3.68
CA ARG A 209 -1.78 -9.90 -3.05
C ARG A 209 -1.74 -8.46 -2.55
N GLU A 210 -2.76 -7.68 -2.90
CA GLU A 210 -2.74 -6.23 -2.67
C GLU A 210 -3.90 -5.76 -1.80
N LEU A 211 -3.60 -4.76 -0.98
CA LEU A 211 -4.58 -3.93 -0.30
C LEU A 211 -4.24 -2.47 -0.56
N HIS A 212 -5.19 -1.68 -1.03
CA HIS A 212 -5.00 -0.24 -1.22
C HIS A 212 -5.77 0.53 -0.16
N LEU A 213 -5.09 1.47 0.49
CA LEU A 213 -5.63 2.34 1.52
C LEU A 213 -5.25 3.78 1.20
N SER A 214 -6.19 4.71 1.41
CA SER A 214 -5.87 6.13 1.36
C SER A 214 -4.76 6.44 2.38
N HIS A 215 -3.73 7.16 1.95
CA HIS A 215 -2.63 7.58 2.83
C HIS A 215 -3.13 8.39 4.04
N GLN A 216 -4.30 9.05 3.94
CA GLN A 216 -4.91 9.81 5.03
C GLN A 216 -5.40 8.93 6.19
N LEU A 217 -5.59 7.63 5.93
CA LEU A 217 -5.99 6.64 6.93
C LEU A 217 -4.77 5.89 7.50
N ALA A 218 -3.54 6.34 7.23
CA ALA A 218 -2.36 5.71 7.78
C ALA A 218 -2.22 5.97 9.28
N GLU A 219 -2.13 4.91 10.09
CA GLU A 219 -1.94 4.98 11.55
C GLU A 219 -0.57 4.41 11.98
N GLY A 220 0.42 4.53 11.10
CA GLY A 220 1.79 4.08 11.35
C GLY A 220 2.05 2.61 11.04
N ALA A 221 3.30 2.20 11.31
CA ALA A 221 3.86 0.94 10.82
C ALA A 221 3.19 -0.32 11.40
N SER A 222 2.75 -0.29 12.67
CA SER A 222 2.09 -1.44 13.30
C SER A 222 0.75 -1.76 12.63
N TYR A 223 -0.03 -0.72 12.32
CA TYR A 223 -1.30 -0.88 11.63
C TYR A 223 -1.09 -1.36 10.19
N ALA A 224 -0.11 -0.79 9.48
CA ALA A 224 0.24 -1.21 8.12
C ALA A 224 0.65 -2.69 8.06
N ARG A 225 1.48 -3.14 9.02
CA ARG A 225 1.90 -4.54 9.16
C ARG A 225 0.72 -5.46 9.47
N HIS A 226 -0.17 -5.03 10.38
CA HIS A 226 -1.40 -5.77 10.68
C HIS A 226 -2.23 -6.00 9.42
N LEU A 227 -2.40 -4.97 8.59
CA LEU A 227 -3.08 -5.09 7.30
C LEU A 227 -2.37 -6.05 6.33
N ALA A 228 -1.04 -5.97 6.24
CA ALA A 228 -0.26 -6.83 5.34
C ALA A 228 -0.35 -8.30 5.74
N LEU A 229 -0.33 -8.60 7.05
CA LEU A 229 -0.50 -9.95 7.57
C LEU A 229 -1.87 -10.57 7.25
N ARG A 230 -2.89 -9.78 6.92
CA ARG A 230 -4.19 -10.32 6.46
C ARG A 230 -4.10 -10.99 5.10
N LEU A 231 -3.04 -10.70 4.34
CA LEU A 231 -2.79 -11.26 3.01
C LEU A 231 -2.06 -12.61 3.07
N TYR A 232 -1.62 -13.04 4.26
CA TYR A 232 -1.10 -14.38 4.52
C TYR A 232 -2.17 -15.45 4.24
N ALA A 233 -1.76 -16.63 3.80
CA ALA A 233 -2.68 -17.70 3.40
C ALA A 233 -2.29 -19.10 3.87
N GLY A 234 -1.25 -19.23 4.70
CA GLY A 234 -0.74 -20.53 5.17
C GLY A 234 0.61 -20.92 4.56
N GLU A 235 1.36 -19.96 4.03
CA GLU A 235 2.76 -20.15 3.68
C GLU A 235 3.58 -20.60 4.90
N GLU A 236 4.63 -21.39 4.68
CA GLU A 236 5.39 -22.00 5.78
C GLU A 236 6.29 -20.98 6.49
N TYR A 237 6.83 -20.03 5.71
CA TYR A 237 7.73 -18.99 6.21
C TYR A 237 7.14 -17.62 5.96
N VAL A 238 7.43 -16.69 6.89
CA VAL A 238 7.05 -15.28 6.77
C VAL A 238 8.31 -14.43 6.82
N LEU A 239 8.50 -13.57 5.83
CA LEU A 239 9.57 -12.59 5.77
C LEU A 239 8.98 -11.18 5.78
N GLN A 240 9.50 -10.31 6.66
CA GLN A 240 9.20 -8.89 6.63
C GLN A 240 10.34 -8.12 5.98
N VAL A 241 10.00 -7.27 5.01
CA VAL A 241 10.95 -6.35 4.38
C VAL A 241 10.35 -4.95 4.24
N ASP A 242 11.22 -3.96 4.06
CA ASP A 242 10.83 -2.57 3.79
C ASP A 242 10.79 -2.30 2.28
N ALA A 243 10.06 -1.26 1.86
CA ALA A 243 9.89 -0.89 0.45
C ALA A 243 11.20 -0.52 -0.27
N HIS A 244 12.29 -0.27 0.46
CA HIS A 244 13.64 0.02 -0.02
C HIS A 244 14.58 -1.13 0.31
N THR A 245 14.36 -2.31 -0.26
CA THR A 245 15.19 -3.48 0.02
C THR A 245 15.73 -4.07 -1.26
N ARG A 246 17.05 -4.26 -1.32
CA ARG A 246 17.69 -5.05 -2.39
C ARG A 246 18.06 -6.43 -1.87
N PHE A 247 17.77 -7.43 -2.67
CA PHE A 247 18.01 -8.82 -2.32
C PHE A 247 19.36 -9.29 -2.86
N ARG A 248 19.93 -10.27 -2.17
CA ARG A 248 21.05 -11.06 -2.68
C ARG A 248 20.51 -12.08 -3.70
N ALA A 249 21.31 -12.44 -4.70
CA ALA A 249 21.00 -13.60 -5.54
C ALA A 249 20.90 -14.89 -4.68
N GLY A 250 19.81 -15.63 -4.84
CA GLY A 250 19.46 -16.82 -4.06
C GLY A 250 19.11 -16.53 -2.60
N TRP A 251 18.46 -15.39 -2.32
CA TRP A 251 18.14 -14.98 -0.95
C TRP A 251 17.21 -15.95 -0.23
N ASP A 252 16.28 -16.56 -0.96
CA ASP A 252 15.26 -17.48 -0.47
C ASP A 252 15.89 -18.74 0.14
N GLU A 253 16.72 -19.45 -0.64
CA GLU A 253 17.45 -20.62 -0.13
C GLU A 253 18.43 -20.23 0.98
N ALA A 254 19.14 -19.10 0.84
CA ALA A 254 20.07 -18.65 1.86
C ALA A 254 19.39 -18.40 3.22
N LEU A 255 18.20 -17.82 3.25
CA LEU A 255 17.45 -17.61 4.48
C LEU A 255 16.91 -18.94 5.06
N LEU A 256 16.49 -19.87 4.20
CA LEU A 256 16.04 -21.19 4.63
C LEU A 256 17.19 -22.00 5.23
N ASP A 257 18.37 -22.01 4.60
CA ASP A 257 19.57 -22.66 5.12
C ASP A 257 19.99 -22.08 6.48
N MET A 258 19.88 -20.75 6.64
CA MET A 258 20.13 -20.09 7.92
C MET A 258 19.13 -20.51 9.01
N LEU A 259 17.85 -20.68 8.66
CA LEU A 259 16.83 -21.17 9.59
C LEU A 259 17.10 -22.62 10.00
N GLU A 260 17.47 -23.50 9.07
CA GLU A 260 17.80 -24.90 9.36
C GLU A 260 19.05 -25.05 10.24
N ALA A 261 20.00 -24.14 10.11
CA ALA A 261 21.19 -24.11 10.96
C ALA A 261 20.88 -23.66 12.40
N CYS A 262 19.70 -23.10 12.67
CA CYS A 262 19.31 -22.70 14.01
C CYS A 262 18.88 -23.91 14.86
N PRO A 263 19.23 -23.94 16.15
CA PRO A 263 18.91 -25.07 17.04
C PRO A 263 17.43 -25.17 17.43
N SER A 264 16.57 -24.28 16.93
CA SER A 264 15.16 -24.16 17.31
C SER A 264 14.27 -24.27 16.07
N GLU A 265 13.22 -25.07 16.16
CA GLU A 265 12.16 -25.18 15.15
C GLU A 265 11.34 -23.89 14.98
N ARG A 266 11.47 -22.93 15.90
CA ARG A 266 10.81 -21.61 15.85
C ARG A 266 11.81 -20.47 15.88
N ALA A 267 12.90 -20.62 15.15
CA ALA A 267 13.90 -19.58 15.01
C ALA A 267 13.34 -18.35 14.30
N VAL A 268 13.83 -17.17 14.67
CA VAL A 268 13.53 -15.90 14.01
C VAL A 268 14.85 -15.31 13.54
N LEU A 269 14.97 -15.08 12.23
CA LEU A 269 16.09 -14.35 11.66
C LEU A 269 15.79 -12.85 11.71
N THR A 270 16.73 -12.07 12.23
CA THR A 270 16.64 -10.60 12.25
C THR A 270 17.93 -9.99 11.76
N THR A 271 17.84 -8.96 10.94
CA THR A 271 19.00 -8.19 10.48
C THR A 271 18.59 -6.74 10.22
N TYR A 272 19.58 -5.85 10.23
CA TYR A 272 19.42 -4.52 9.67
C TYR A 272 19.95 -4.52 8.23
N PRO A 273 19.12 -4.19 7.23
CA PRO A 273 19.58 -4.08 5.85
C PRO A 273 20.71 -3.06 5.73
N LEU A 274 21.70 -3.37 4.90
CA LEU A 274 22.75 -2.41 4.55
C LEU A 274 22.16 -1.32 3.66
N ALA A 275 22.64 -0.08 3.83
CA ALA A 275 22.30 1.01 2.92
C ALA A 275 22.78 0.68 1.50
N TYR A 276 21.98 1.02 0.50
CA TYR A 276 22.35 0.97 -0.90
C TYR A 276 22.07 2.32 -1.55
N SER A 277 22.84 2.65 -2.59
CA SER A 277 22.59 3.84 -3.42
C SER A 277 21.84 3.40 -4.67
N LEU A 278 20.67 3.98 -4.87
CA LEU A 278 19.98 3.92 -6.16
C LEU A 278 20.58 4.99 -7.06
N GLU A 279 21.03 4.61 -8.24
CA GLU A 279 20.96 5.53 -9.37
C GLU A 279 19.47 5.68 -9.67
N GLU A 280 18.85 6.80 -9.30
CA GLU A 280 17.43 7.08 -9.53
C GLU A 280 17.10 6.90 -11.02
N GLN A 281 16.62 5.72 -11.40
CA GLN A 281 16.05 5.47 -12.70
C GLN A 281 14.57 5.80 -12.57
N PRO A 282 14.03 6.79 -13.31
CA PRO A 282 12.60 7.04 -13.30
C PRO A 282 11.88 5.75 -13.72
N VAL A 283 10.81 5.40 -12.99
CA VAL A 283 9.91 4.29 -13.34
C VAL A 283 9.22 4.61 -14.67
N LEU A 284 9.92 4.34 -15.77
CA LEU A 284 9.42 4.48 -17.13
C LEU A 284 9.13 3.07 -17.66
N SER A 285 7.95 2.91 -18.26
CA SER A 285 7.51 1.66 -18.88
C SER A 285 8.50 1.19 -19.94
N ALA A 286 8.52 -0.13 -20.17
CA ALA A 286 9.41 -0.85 -21.08
C ALA A 286 9.27 -0.50 -22.58
N GLU A 287 8.62 0.60 -22.94
CA GLU A 287 8.34 0.96 -24.33
C GLU A 287 9.13 2.16 -24.88
N GLY A 288 10.04 2.75 -24.10
CA GLY A 288 11.20 3.47 -24.66
C GLY A 288 10.95 4.51 -25.77
N GLN A 289 9.77 5.14 -25.86
CA GLN A 289 9.49 6.18 -26.84
C GLN A 289 9.35 7.54 -26.16
N LEU A 290 10.42 8.32 -26.31
CA LEU A 290 10.38 9.78 -26.25
C LEU A 290 9.55 10.29 -27.43
N LEU A 291 8.36 10.83 -27.15
CA LEU A 291 7.75 11.79 -28.08
C LEU A 291 8.31 13.16 -27.73
N GLY A 292 9.27 13.62 -28.54
CA GLY A 292 9.70 14.99 -28.59
C GLY A 292 8.69 15.88 -29.33
N HIS A 293 8.64 17.13 -28.90
CA HIS A 293 7.87 18.30 -29.34
C HIS A 293 6.45 18.45 -28.77
#